data_AF-A0A166SJZ6-F1
#
_entry.id   AF-A0A166SJZ6-F1
#
_cell.length_a   1.000
_cell.length_b   1.000
_cell.length_c   1.000
_cell.angle_alpha   90.00
_cell.angle_beta   90.00
_cell.angle_gamma   90.00
#
_symmetry.space_group_name_H-M   'P 1'
#
loop_
_entity.id
_entity.type
_entity.pdbx_description
1 polymer ?
#
loop_
_entity_poly.entity_id
_entity_poly.type
_entity_poly.pdbx_seq_one_letter_code
_entity_poly.pdbx_strand_id
1 'polypeptide(L)'
;MKIERETIIILLLIALVLAPVWYFSLAAGEEKSPVVLSSNKGSIAPNETFLPTPVEVGEFAAGVVSWAALFVLVGMLYYTNRFIRVIGRSSGSIATDGGINLNLPSYLTSDGRWIADFWPAEYSTPGIIGIALTAWSTVVFAALFGLETFGYARTQFLGIYAGMMFLSIGAMTAIYTTWFIPDMVVVEDRSH
;
A
#
# COMPACT_ATOMS: atom_id res chain seq x y z
N MET A 1 4.66 -24.82 -7.90
CA MET A 1 3.38 -24.24 -8.37
C MET A 1 3.13 -24.75 -9.78
N LYS A 2 2.06 -25.52 -9.99
CA LYS A 2 1.60 -25.79 -11.36
C LYS A 2 0.90 -24.51 -11.81
N ILE A 3 1.33 -23.95 -12.94
CA ILE A 3 0.67 -22.78 -13.51
C ILE A 3 -0.65 -23.29 -14.11
N GLU A 4 -1.76 -22.84 -13.52
CA GLU A 4 -3.10 -23.18 -14.01
C GLU A 4 -3.37 -22.44 -15.32
N ARG A 5 -4.22 -23.01 -16.19
CA ARG A 5 -4.53 -22.46 -17.52
C ARG A 5 -5.12 -21.06 -17.41
N GLU A 6 -5.88 -20.83 -16.35
CA GLU A 6 -6.50 -19.58 -15.95
C GLU A 6 -5.43 -18.51 -15.68
N THR A 7 -4.34 -18.86 -15.00
CA THR A 7 -3.23 -17.94 -14.73
C THR A 7 -2.54 -17.50 -16.02
N ILE A 8 -2.36 -18.43 -16.96
CA ILE A 8 -1.79 -18.12 -18.28
C ILE A 8 -2.70 -17.16 -19.04
N ILE A 9 -4.00 -17.42 -19.07
CA ILE A 9 -4.98 -16.56 -19.75
C ILE A 9 -4.94 -15.15 -19.16
N ILE A 10 -4.92 -15.03 -17.82
CA ILE A 10 -4.84 -13.73 -17.14
C ILE A 10 -3.55 -13.00 -17.52
N LEU A 11 -2.39 -13.67 -17.48
CA LEU A 11 -1.12 -13.05 -17.85
C LEU A 11 -1.09 -12.61 -19.31
N LEU A 12 -1.70 -13.39 -20.20
CA LEU A 12 -1.80 -13.07 -21.62
C LEU A 12 -2.70 -11.85 -21.86
N LEU A 13 -3.83 -11.76 -21.16
CA LEU A 13 -4.72 -10.59 -21.19
C LEU A 13 -4.01 -9.34 -20.65
N ILE A 14 -3.28 -9.47 -19.54
CA ILE A 14 -2.46 -8.38 -18.98
C ILE A 14 -1.44 -7.92 -20.01
N ALA A 15 -0.67 -8.85 -20.60
CA ALA A 15 0.33 -8.54 -21.60
C ALA A 15 -0.27 -7.88 -22.85
N LEU A 16 -1.45 -8.34 -23.31
CA LEU A 16 -2.15 -7.76 -24.46
C LEU A 16 -2.50 -6.28 -24.24
N VAL A 17 -2.88 -5.91 -23.02
CA VAL A 17 -3.25 -4.53 -22.67
C VAL A 17 -2.01 -3.66 -22.44
N LEU A 18 -0.98 -4.19 -21.79
CA LEU A 18 0.21 -3.42 -21.41
C LEU A 18 1.21 -3.27 -22.56
N ALA A 19 1.43 -4.31 -23.36
CA ALA A 19 2.47 -4.30 -24.40
C ALA A 19 2.34 -3.12 -25.37
N PRO A 20 1.14 -2.73 -25.86
CA PRO A 20 1.00 -1.54 -26.71
C PRO A 20 1.46 -0.26 -26.03
N VAL A 21 1.08 -0.04 -24.76
CA VAL A 21 1.44 1.18 -24.02
C VAL A 21 2.94 1.30 -23.83
N TRP A 22 3.61 0.18 -23.48
CA TRP A 22 5.06 0.12 -23.32
C TRP A 22 5.81 0.27 -24.65
N TYR A 23 5.27 -0.31 -25.72
CA TYR A 23 5.83 -0.14 -27.06
C TYR A 23 5.77 1.33 -27.49
N PHE A 24 4.61 1.97 -27.36
CA PHE A 24 4.45 3.39 -27.72
C PHE A 24 5.23 4.31 -26.80
N SER A 25 5.41 3.99 -25.52
CA SER A 25 6.27 4.80 -24.64
C SER A 25 7.74 4.75 -25.04
N LEU A 26 8.24 3.61 -25.52
CA LEU A 26 9.63 3.47 -26.01
C LEU A 26 9.82 4.11 -27.39
N ALA A 27 8.78 4.08 -28.23
CA ALA A 27 8.81 4.63 -29.58
C ALA A 27 8.52 6.13 -29.64
N ALA A 28 7.93 6.72 -28.59
CA ALA A 28 7.74 8.16 -28.47
C ALA A 28 9.13 8.82 -28.33
N GLY A 29 9.55 9.54 -29.37
CA GLY A 29 10.86 10.19 -29.47
C GLY A 29 11.13 11.31 -28.46
N GLU A 30 12.35 11.87 -28.56
CA GLU A 30 13.02 12.75 -27.59
C GLU A 30 12.19 13.89 -26.98
N GLU A 31 12.46 14.13 -25.69
CA GLU A 31 11.89 15.21 -24.89
C GLU A 31 12.20 16.59 -25.50
N LYS A 32 11.20 17.47 -25.51
CA LYS A 32 11.39 18.85 -25.96
C LYS A 32 12.37 19.58 -25.03
N SER A 33 13.24 20.38 -25.63
CA SER A 33 14.21 21.21 -24.89
C SER A 33 13.50 22.09 -23.84
N PRO A 34 13.99 22.14 -22.59
CA PRO A 34 13.41 22.97 -21.54
C PRO A 34 13.41 24.45 -21.93
N VAL A 35 12.35 25.17 -21.55
CA VAL A 35 12.33 26.64 -21.54
C VAL A 35 13.07 27.09 -20.29
N VAL A 36 14.37 27.40 -20.42
CA VAL A 36 15.21 27.85 -19.31
C VAL A 36 15.22 29.38 -19.25
N LEU A 37 15.00 29.95 -18.06
CA LEU A 37 15.19 31.37 -17.81
C LEU A 37 16.69 31.73 -17.88
N SER A 38 17.06 32.80 -18.58
CA SER A 38 18.46 33.20 -18.76
C SER A 38 19.14 33.43 -17.40
N SER A 39 20.21 32.68 -17.11
CA SER A 39 20.97 32.66 -15.86
C SER A 39 21.94 33.85 -15.68
N ASN A 40 21.73 34.94 -16.41
CA ASN A 40 22.68 36.07 -16.49
C ASN A 40 22.72 36.96 -15.22
N LYS A 41 21.95 36.66 -14.16
CA LYS A 41 22.02 37.36 -12.87
C LYS A 41 21.74 36.42 -11.69
N GLY A 42 22.78 35.74 -11.22
CA GLY A 42 22.77 34.99 -9.96
C GLY A 42 22.40 33.51 -10.11
N SER A 43 23.33 32.65 -9.70
CA SER A 43 23.17 31.19 -9.65
C SER A 43 22.39 30.79 -8.39
N ILE A 44 21.10 31.09 -8.35
CA ILE A 44 20.17 30.31 -7.53
C ILE A 44 19.38 29.50 -8.54
N ALA A 45 19.55 28.18 -8.53
CA ALA A 45 18.73 27.24 -9.28
C ALA A 45 17.63 26.75 -8.33
N PRO A 46 16.50 27.48 -8.18
CA PRO A 46 15.41 27.09 -7.28
C PRO A 46 14.71 25.78 -7.69
N ASN A 47 15.12 25.21 -8.82
CA ASN A 47 14.70 23.95 -9.41
C ASN A 47 15.78 22.85 -9.29
N GLU A 48 16.77 22.99 -8.41
CA GLU A 48 17.67 21.89 -8.09
C GLU A 48 16.85 20.68 -7.65
N THR A 49 16.98 19.63 -8.43
CA THR A 49 16.25 18.38 -8.31
C THR A 49 17.28 17.27 -8.19
N PHE A 50 17.04 16.29 -7.33
CA PHE A 50 18.02 15.22 -7.13
C PHE A 50 18.02 14.23 -8.31
N LEU A 51 16.94 14.18 -9.09
CA LEU A 51 16.86 13.51 -10.37
C LEU A 51 16.52 14.53 -11.46
N PRO A 52 17.13 14.46 -12.66
CA PRO A 52 16.67 15.25 -13.78
C PRO A 52 15.22 14.85 -14.12
N THR A 53 14.27 15.78 -13.99
CA THR A 53 12.88 15.54 -14.40
C THR A 53 12.66 15.93 -15.85
N PRO A 54 11.85 15.16 -16.60
CA PRO A 54 11.40 15.54 -17.92
C PRO A 54 10.69 16.88 -17.92
N VAL A 55 10.86 17.64 -19.01
CA VAL A 55 10.14 18.90 -19.24
C VAL A 55 8.65 18.62 -19.49
N GLU A 56 8.36 17.52 -20.18
CA GLU A 56 7.02 17.01 -20.46
C GLU A 56 7.00 15.50 -20.21
N VAL A 57 5.98 15.00 -19.52
CA VAL A 57 5.75 13.55 -19.42
C VAL A 57 4.81 13.16 -20.55
N GLY A 58 5.30 12.37 -21.51
CA GLY A 58 4.46 11.86 -22.60
C GLY A 58 3.29 11.02 -22.07
N GLU A 59 2.13 11.08 -22.75
CA GLU A 59 0.91 10.36 -22.32
C GLU A 59 1.14 8.86 -22.12
N PHE A 60 1.90 8.24 -23.03
CA PHE A 60 2.27 6.82 -22.93
C PHE A 60 3.20 6.53 -21.75
N ALA A 61 4.14 7.42 -21.46
CA ALA A 61 5.05 7.30 -20.31
C ALA A 61 4.28 7.42 -18.99
N ALA A 62 3.35 8.37 -18.88
CA ALA A 62 2.44 8.50 -17.74
C ALA A 62 1.60 7.22 -17.55
N GLY A 63 1.12 6.63 -18.65
CA GLY A 63 0.42 5.35 -18.63
C GLY A 63 1.27 4.20 -18.06
N VAL A 64 2.52 4.06 -18.52
CA VAL A 64 3.46 3.05 -18.02
C VAL A 64 3.73 3.22 -16.51
N VAL A 65 4.04 4.45 -16.08
CA VAL A 65 4.30 4.76 -14.66
C VAL A 65 3.08 4.44 -13.80
N SER A 66 1.88 4.77 -14.28
CA SER A 66 0.63 4.49 -13.57
C SER A 66 0.41 2.99 -13.39
N TRP A 67 0.63 2.19 -14.43
CA TRP A 67 0.54 0.74 -14.35
C TRP A 67 1.58 0.13 -13.41
N ALA A 68 2.82 0.60 -13.49
CA ALA A 68 3.86 0.16 -12.56
C ALA A 68 3.47 0.45 -11.10
N ALA A 69 2.97 1.65 -10.82
CA ALA A 69 2.45 2.01 -9.50
C ALA A 69 1.29 1.12 -9.05
N LEU A 70 0.34 0.81 -9.94
CA LEU A 70 -0.77 -0.10 -9.63
C LEU A 70 -0.30 -1.53 -9.32
N PHE A 71 0.66 -2.07 -10.08
CA PHE A 71 1.22 -3.39 -9.78
C PHE A 71 1.94 -3.43 -8.44
N VAL A 72 2.71 -2.39 -8.13
CA VAL A 72 3.35 -2.24 -6.81
C VAL A 72 2.29 -2.19 -5.71
N LEU A 73 1.21 -1.43 -5.90
CA LEU A 73 0.11 -1.33 -4.94
C LEU A 73 -0.58 -2.69 -4.72
N VAL A 74 -0.91 -3.42 -5.78
CA VAL A 74 -1.50 -4.76 -5.70
C VAL A 74 -0.56 -5.72 -4.96
N GLY A 75 0.75 -5.66 -5.28
CA GLY A 75 1.76 -6.43 -4.58
C GLY A 75 1.80 -6.11 -3.09
N MET A 76 1.84 -4.83 -2.72
CA MET A 76 1.78 -4.37 -1.33
C MET A 76 0.53 -4.90 -0.62
N LEU A 77 -0.66 -4.74 -1.22
CA LEU A 77 -1.92 -5.24 -0.64
C LEU A 77 -1.89 -6.75 -0.42
N TYR A 78 -1.37 -7.52 -1.39
CA TYR A 78 -1.22 -8.96 -1.26
C TYR A 78 -0.30 -9.32 -0.08
N TYR A 79 0.87 -8.68 0.01
CA TYR A 79 1.83 -8.95 1.08
C TYR A 79 1.30 -8.50 2.45
N THR A 80 0.59 -7.38 2.54
CA THR A 80 -0.05 -6.92 3.77
C THR A 80 -1.11 -7.92 4.24
N ASN A 81 -1.99 -8.37 3.35
CA ASN A 81 -2.99 -9.40 3.68
C ASN A 81 -2.33 -10.71 4.12
N ARG A 82 -1.27 -11.13 3.42
CA ARG A 82 -0.51 -12.31 3.78
C ARG A 82 0.15 -12.16 5.15
N PHE A 83 0.74 -11.00 5.43
CA PHE A 83 1.36 -10.69 6.72
C PHE A 83 0.34 -10.79 7.86
N ILE A 84 -0.82 -10.13 7.73
CA ILE A 84 -1.90 -10.18 8.72
C ILE A 84 -2.34 -11.62 8.98
N ARG A 85 -2.57 -12.40 7.91
CA ARG A 85 -3.02 -13.79 8.05
C ARG A 85 -1.97 -14.72 8.66
N VAL A 86 -0.71 -14.61 8.26
CA VAL A 86 0.34 -15.54 8.68
C VAL A 86 0.87 -15.19 10.06
N ILE A 87 1.11 -13.90 10.33
CA ILE A 87 1.65 -13.44 11.61
C ILE A 87 0.53 -13.28 12.64
N GLY A 88 -0.60 -12.68 12.28
CA GLY A 88 -1.70 -12.41 13.21
C GLY A 88 -2.39 -13.67 13.70
N ARG A 89 -2.37 -14.75 12.92
CA ARG A 89 -2.95 -16.05 13.32
C ARG A 89 -1.93 -17.03 13.89
N SER A 90 -0.70 -16.58 14.15
CA SER A 90 0.39 -17.46 14.59
C SER A 90 0.25 -17.96 16.02
N SER A 91 -0.47 -17.25 16.90
CA SER A 91 -0.65 -17.57 18.32
C SER A 91 -1.67 -18.69 18.61
N GLY A 92 -2.17 -19.36 17.58
CA GLY A 92 -3.15 -20.44 17.68
C GLY A 92 -4.58 -19.91 17.80
N SER A 93 -5.55 -20.63 17.22
CA SER A 93 -6.97 -20.30 17.37
C SER A 93 -7.57 -20.97 18.59
N ILE A 94 -8.54 -20.29 19.19
CA ILE A 94 -9.50 -20.92 20.09
C ILE A 94 -10.61 -21.45 19.18
N ALA A 95 -10.54 -22.75 18.88
CA ALA A 95 -11.58 -23.45 18.13
C ALA A 95 -12.82 -23.58 19.03
N THR A 96 -13.91 -22.91 18.67
CA THR A 96 -15.11 -22.87 19.51
C THR A 96 -16.20 -23.84 19.09
N ASP A 97 -16.19 -24.30 17.83
CA ASP A 97 -17.11 -25.29 17.22
C ASP A 97 -18.57 -25.19 17.72
N GLY A 98 -19.05 -23.97 17.98
CA GLY A 98 -20.36 -23.70 18.58
C GLY A 98 -20.57 -24.14 20.04
N GLY A 99 -19.61 -24.82 20.68
CA GLY A 99 -19.73 -25.40 22.03
C GLY A 99 -18.97 -24.65 23.13
N ILE A 100 -17.98 -23.83 22.81
CA ILE A 100 -17.23 -23.03 23.80
C ILE A 100 -17.83 -21.62 23.88
N ASN A 101 -18.36 -21.27 25.06
CA ASN A 101 -18.82 -19.92 25.36
C ASN A 101 -17.63 -18.98 25.60
N LEU A 102 -17.11 -18.39 24.52
CA LEU A 102 -16.38 -17.13 24.64
C LEU A 102 -17.37 -16.07 25.14
N ASN A 103 -16.99 -15.30 26.16
CA ASN A 103 -17.81 -14.21 26.71
C ASN A 103 -17.87 -13.03 25.70
N LEU A 104 -18.53 -13.27 24.57
CA LEU A 104 -18.63 -12.35 23.45
C LEU A 104 -20.00 -11.69 23.43
N PRO A 105 -20.11 -10.48 22.85
CA PRO A 105 -21.39 -9.81 22.71
C PRO A 105 -22.44 -10.68 22.01
N SER A 106 -23.66 -10.66 22.53
CA SER A 106 -24.78 -11.49 22.05
C SER A 106 -25.16 -11.25 20.58
N TYR A 107 -24.74 -10.13 19.99
CA TYR A 107 -24.95 -9.86 18.56
C TYR A 107 -23.97 -10.59 17.64
N LEU A 108 -22.94 -11.28 18.15
CA LEU A 108 -21.99 -12.07 17.34
C LEU A 108 -22.45 -13.52 17.17
N THR A 109 -23.27 -14.03 18.08
CA THR A 109 -23.78 -15.41 18.10
C THR A 109 -25.31 -15.41 17.97
N SER A 110 -25.87 -16.29 17.15
CA SER A 110 -27.31 -16.56 17.08
C SER A 110 -27.56 -18.03 16.79
N ASP A 111 -28.80 -18.49 16.82
CA ASP A 111 -29.15 -19.91 16.61
C ASP A 111 -28.62 -20.48 15.27
N GLY A 112 -28.49 -19.63 14.24
CA GLY A 112 -27.92 -19.99 12.94
C GLY A 112 -26.52 -19.41 12.70
N ARG A 113 -25.86 -18.78 13.68
CA ARG A 113 -24.54 -18.16 13.48
C ARG A 113 -23.66 -18.38 14.69
N TRP A 114 -22.52 -19.04 14.48
CA TRP A 114 -21.55 -19.30 15.51
C TRP A 114 -20.14 -18.98 15.04
N ILE A 115 -19.23 -18.87 16.01
CA ILE A 115 -17.81 -18.64 15.74
C ILE A 115 -17.16 -20.01 15.63
N ALA A 116 -16.45 -20.25 14.53
CA ALA A 116 -15.70 -21.48 14.32
C ALA A 116 -14.30 -21.37 14.95
N ASP A 117 -13.60 -20.28 14.64
CA ASP A 117 -12.27 -19.99 15.15
C ASP A 117 -12.18 -18.54 15.62
N PHE A 118 -11.53 -18.34 16.77
CA PHE A 118 -11.28 -17.03 17.34
C PHE A 118 -9.79 -16.84 17.65
N TRP A 119 -9.23 -15.72 17.19
CA TRP A 119 -7.88 -15.27 17.52
C TRP A 119 -7.97 -14.02 18.40
N PRO A 120 -7.64 -14.11 19.70
CA PRO A 120 -7.66 -12.95 20.59
C PRO A 120 -6.60 -11.93 20.19
N ALA A 121 -6.84 -10.65 20.51
CA ALA A 121 -5.81 -9.62 20.40
C ALA A 121 -4.64 -9.94 21.36
N GLU A 122 -3.42 -9.72 20.87
CA GLU A 122 -2.19 -10.04 21.58
C GLU A 122 -1.34 -8.79 21.78
N TYR A 123 -0.91 -8.56 23.02
CA TYR A 123 0.04 -7.51 23.34
C TYR A 123 1.46 -7.95 22.96
N SER A 124 1.76 -7.86 21.68
CA SER A 124 3.05 -8.22 21.10
C SER A 124 4.04 -7.05 21.17
N THR A 125 5.23 -7.27 21.76
CA THR A 125 6.31 -6.26 21.81
C THR A 125 6.74 -5.77 20.43
N PRO A 126 6.97 -6.64 19.41
CA PRO A 126 7.19 -6.22 18.03
C PRO A 126 6.08 -5.30 17.49
N GLY A 127 4.82 -5.56 17.83
CA GLY A 127 3.68 -4.74 17.41
C GLY A 127 3.72 -3.34 18.00
N ILE A 128 4.03 -3.21 19.30
CA ILE A 128 4.15 -1.91 19.97
C ILE A 128 5.29 -1.08 19.35
N ILE A 129 6.46 -1.69 19.17
CA ILE A 129 7.62 -1.03 18.55
C ILE A 129 7.28 -0.60 17.12
N GLY A 130 6.63 -1.47 16.36
CA GLY A 130 6.19 -1.20 15.00
C GLY A 130 5.24 -0.01 14.91
N ILE A 131 4.22 0.06 15.77
CA ILE A 131 3.30 1.21 15.85
C ILE A 131 4.06 2.49 16.21
N ALA A 132 4.94 2.44 17.20
CA ALA A 132 5.68 3.63 17.63
C ALA A 132 6.57 4.19 16.50
N LEU A 133 7.29 3.32 15.78
CA LEU A 133 8.17 3.71 14.68
C LEU A 133 7.39 4.23 13.47
N THR A 134 6.29 3.57 13.10
CA THR A 134 5.45 3.98 11.96
C THR A 134 4.69 5.28 12.26
N ALA A 135 4.21 5.46 13.49
CA ALA A 135 3.61 6.71 13.94
C ALA A 135 4.62 7.86 13.93
N TRP A 136 5.82 7.63 14.48
CA TRP A 136 6.91 8.61 14.43
C TRP A 136 7.27 8.99 12.98
N SER A 137 7.45 8.00 12.11
CA SER A 137 7.75 8.22 10.70
C SER A 137 6.65 9.02 9.99
N THR A 138 5.38 8.71 10.29
CA THR A 138 4.23 9.46 9.75
C THR A 138 4.31 10.94 10.12
N VAL A 139 4.57 11.25 11.40
CA VAL A 139 4.69 12.63 11.88
C VAL A 139 5.87 13.35 11.23
N VAL A 140 7.03 12.69 11.13
CA VAL A 140 8.23 13.26 10.49
C VAL A 140 7.96 13.59 9.03
N PHE A 141 7.40 12.66 8.26
CA PHE A 141 7.11 12.90 6.84
C PHE A 141 5.99 13.92 6.64
N ALA A 142 4.98 13.95 7.50
CA ALA A 142 3.94 14.99 7.48
C ALA A 142 4.54 16.38 7.75
N ALA A 143 5.48 16.49 8.70
CA ALA A 143 6.16 17.74 9.01
C ALA A 143 7.03 18.22 7.83
N LEU A 144 7.81 17.32 7.23
CA LEU A 144 8.62 17.61 6.04
C LEU A 144 7.75 18.04 4.86
N PHE A 145 6.66 17.31 4.61
CA PHE A 145 5.67 17.67 3.60
C PHE A 145 5.07 19.06 3.85
N GLY A 146 4.70 19.37 5.09
CA GLY A 146 4.16 20.67 5.46
C GLY A 146 5.17 21.80 5.27
N LEU A 147 6.40 21.62 5.77
CA LEU A 147 7.48 22.60 5.64
C LEU A 147 7.76 22.95 4.17
N GLU A 148 7.75 21.95 3.29
CA GLU A 148 7.96 22.18 1.87
C GLU A 148 6.73 22.77 1.18
N THR A 149 5.52 22.34 1.54
CA THR A 149 4.26 22.87 0.99
C THR A 149 4.09 24.37 1.26
N PHE A 150 4.47 24.82 2.47
CA PHE A 150 4.41 26.22 2.87
C PHE A 150 5.68 27.01 2.51
N GLY A 151 6.68 26.36 1.92
CA GLY A 151 7.89 26.98 1.41
C GLY A 151 7.71 27.63 0.04
N TYR A 152 8.70 28.44 -0.36
CA TYR A 152 8.74 29.08 -1.68
C TYR A 152 9.32 28.18 -2.78
N ALA A 153 10.02 27.09 -2.41
CA ALA A 153 10.60 26.13 -3.33
C ALA A 153 9.70 24.89 -3.43
N ARG A 154 9.10 24.66 -4.61
CA ARG A 154 8.40 23.41 -4.91
C ARG A 154 9.41 22.44 -5.51
N THR A 155 9.84 21.45 -4.73
CA THR A 155 10.85 20.49 -5.17
C THR A 155 10.26 19.09 -5.35
N GLN A 156 11.07 18.16 -5.85
CA GLN A 156 10.67 16.75 -6.01
C GLN A 156 10.40 16.04 -4.66
N PHE A 157 10.86 16.62 -3.55
CA PHE A 157 10.74 15.99 -2.24
C PHE A 157 9.30 15.94 -1.72
N LEU A 158 8.42 16.84 -2.20
CA LEU A 158 7.02 16.87 -1.81
C LEU A 158 6.29 15.53 -2.05
N GLY A 159 6.50 14.93 -3.22
CA GLY A 159 5.89 13.64 -3.56
C GLY A 159 6.45 12.49 -2.72
N ILE A 160 7.74 12.54 -2.39
CA ILE A 160 8.39 11.53 -1.54
C ILE A 160 7.87 11.61 -0.12
N TYR A 161 7.79 12.81 0.45
CA TYR A 161 7.28 13.00 1.81
C TYR A 161 5.81 12.57 1.92
N ALA A 162 4.96 12.93 0.95
CA ALA A 162 3.58 12.47 0.90
C ALA A 162 3.51 10.94 0.78
N GLY A 163 4.24 10.35 -0.17
CA GLY A 163 4.25 8.91 -0.39
C GLY A 163 4.70 8.13 0.86
N MET A 164 5.81 8.55 1.48
CA MET A 164 6.33 7.92 2.69
C MET A 164 5.40 8.11 3.89
N MET A 165 4.75 9.27 4.04
CA MET A 165 3.72 9.47 5.05
C MET A 165 2.58 8.45 4.90
N PHE A 166 2.01 8.30 3.69
CA PHE A 166 0.93 7.36 3.45
C PHE A 166 1.36 5.90 3.62
N LEU A 167 2.57 5.53 3.19
CA LEU A 167 3.13 4.19 3.40
C LEU A 167 3.32 3.89 4.89
N SER A 168 3.81 4.86 5.67
CA SER A 168 3.97 4.70 7.12
C SER A 168 2.62 4.53 7.84
N ILE A 169 1.59 5.28 7.44
CA ILE A 169 0.22 5.09 7.95
C ILE A 169 -0.32 3.71 7.58
N GLY A 170 -0.17 3.30 6.32
CA GLY A 170 -0.62 1.98 5.86
C GLY A 170 0.07 0.84 6.61
N ALA A 171 1.38 0.95 6.85
CA ALA A 171 2.14 -0.01 7.66
C ALA A 171 1.67 -0.02 9.11
N MET A 172 1.41 1.15 9.70
CA MET A 172 0.83 1.27 11.05
C MET A 172 -0.52 0.54 11.14
N THR A 173 -1.40 0.73 10.15
CA THR A 173 -2.69 0.02 10.08
C THR A 173 -2.50 -1.50 9.97
N ALA A 174 -1.57 -1.97 9.14
CA ALA A 174 -1.27 -3.40 9.02
C ALA A 174 -0.77 -4.00 10.34
N ILE A 175 0.13 -3.30 11.04
CA ILE A 175 0.66 -3.71 12.35
C ILE A 175 -0.45 -3.74 13.39
N TYR A 176 -1.28 -2.69 13.43
CA TYR A 176 -2.38 -2.57 14.38
C TYR A 176 -3.41 -3.69 14.19
N THR A 177 -3.82 -3.94 12.94
CA THR A 177 -4.76 -5.02 12.58
C THR A 177 -4.20 -6.41 12.86
N THR A 178 -2.88 -6.60 12.80
CA THR A 178 -2.25 -7.91 13.01
C THR A 178 -2.22 -8.33 14.49
N TRP A 179 -1.94 -7.39 15.41
CA TRP A 179 -1.71 -7.73 16.82
C TRP A 179 -2.78 -7.21 17.77
N PHE A 180 -3.40 -6.07 17.48
CA PHE A 180 -4.27 -5.38 18.45
C PHE A 180 -5.76 -5.50 18.13
N ILE A 181 -6.12 -6.05 16.98
CA ILE A 181 -7.50 -6.36 16.61
C ILE A 181 -7.70 -7.87 16.65
N PRO A 182 -8.73 -8.39 17.34
CA PRO A 182 -9.04 -9.81 17.29
C PRO A 182 -9.56 -10.22 15.91
N ASP A 183 -9.18 -11.39 15.44
CA ASP A 183 -9.67 -11.98 14.19
C ASP A 183 -10.62 -13.15 14.51
N MET A 184 -11.65 -13.34 13.69
CA MET A 184 -12.64 -14.40 13.91
C MET A 184 -13.20 -14.93 12.60
N VAL A 185 -13.40 -16.23 12.56
CA VAL A 185 -14.14 -16.91 11.48
C VAL A 185 -15.52 -17.22 12.00
N VAL A 186 -16.51 -16.63 11.34
CA VAL A 186 -17.92 -16.81 11.65
C VAL A 186 -18.55 -17.70 10.61
N VAL A 187 -19.26 -18.73 11.06
CA VAL A 187 -20.09 -19.60 10.23
C VAL A 187 -21.53 -19.20 10.44
N GLU A 188 -22.25 -19.07 9.33
CA GLU A 188 -23.66 -18.72 9.30
C GLU A 188 -24.39 -19.79 8.48
N ASP A 189 -25.30 -20.50 9.12
CA ASP A 189 -26.28 -21.35 8.44
C ASP A 189 -27.30 -20.44 7.77
N ARG A 190 -27.19 -20.35 6.46
CA ARG A 190 -28.17 -19.70 5.59
C ARG A 190 -28.98 -20.84 5.00
N SER A 191 -30.16 -21.05 5.57
CA SER A 191 -31.12 -22.15 5.33
C SER A 191 -31.61 -22.27 3.87
N HIS A 192 -30.67 -22.45 2.94
CA HIS A 192 -30.85 -22.68 1.51
C HIS A 192 -30.67 -24.16 1.18
#